data_AF-A0A518BS87-F1
#
_entry.id   AF-A0A518BS87-F1
#
_cell.length_a   1.000
_cell.length_b   1.000
_cell.length_c   1.000
_cell.angle_alpha   90.00
_cell.angle_beta   90.00
_cell.angle_gamma   90.00
#
_symmetry.space_group_name_H-M   'P 1'
#
loop_
_entity.id
_entity.type
_entity.pdbx_description
1 polymer ?
#
loop_
_entity_poly.entity_id
_entity_poly.type
_entity_poly.pdbx_seq_one_letter_code
_entity_poly.pdbx_strand_id
1 'polypeptide(L)'
;MLIAPAPPQVIDKGRPGAGLLAQVLVSKYADHLPLHRQEAIFERHGYALSRSTACDWVGACAEPLFPVVQVMRERILASGYVNADETPVLMQTNFEGGGKQCAWLWGYADRDGDVVYDFRTSRGRDGPL
;
A
#
# COMPACT_ATOMS: atom_id res chain seq x y z
N MET A 1 -24.90 7.05 33.31
CA MET A 1 -25.02 6.22 32.10
C MET A 1 -23.60 5.96 31.61
N LEU A 2 -23.05 4.77 31.85
CA LEU A 2 -21.72 4.39 31.36
C LEU A 2 -21.89 3.90 29.91
N ILE A 3 -21.27 4.59 28.96
CA ILE A 3 -21.22 4.17 27.55
C ILE A 3 -19.83 3.55 27.32
N ALA A 4 -19.80 2.36 26.75
CA ALA A 4 -18.55 1.70 26.37
C ALA A 4 -17.84 2.54 25.28
N PRO A 5 -16.50 2.66 25.34
CA PRO A 5 -15.76 3.36 24.31
C PRO A 5 -15.98 2.69 22.95
N ALA A 6 -16.04 3.49 21.89
CA ALA A 6 -16.13 2.98 20.53
C ALA A 6 -14.94 2.06 20.24
N PRO A 7 -15.12 0.99 19.44
CA PRO A 7 -14.01 0.12 19.06
C PRO A 7 -12.93 0.93 18.32
N PRO A 8 -11.65 0.58 18.48
CA PRO A 8 -10.57 1.26 17.80
C PRO A 8 -10.75 1.16 16.27
N GLN A 9 -10.54 2.28 15.59
CA GLN A 9 -10.60 2.38 14.14
C GLN A 9 -9.19 2.52 13.57
N VAL A 10 -8.99 2.08 12.33
CA VAL A 10 -7.71 2.19 11.63
C VAL A 10 -7.30 3.66 11.48
N ILE A 11 -8.27 4.54 11.20
CA ILE A 11 -8.09 5.99 11.16
C ILE A 11 -8.88 6.56 12.32
N ASP A 12 -8.21 7.20 13.29
CA ASP A 12 -8.90 7.77 14.45
C ASP A 12 -9.92 8.83 14.02
N LYS A 13 -11.16 8.68 14.48
CA LYS A 13 -12.32 9.51 14.09
C LYS A 13 -12.53 9.60 12.57
N GLY A 14 -11.99 8.62 11.84
CA GLY A 14 -12.13 8.52 10.40
C GLY A 14 -13.56 8.19 10.00
N ARG A 15 -13.98 8.68 8.83
CA ARG A 15 -15.23 8.26 8.20
C ARG A 15 -15.26 6.78 7.79
N PRO A 16 -14.17 6.15 7.30
CA PRO A 16 -14.25 4.79 6.78
C PRO A 16 -14.13 3.75 7.89
N GLY A 17 -14.98 2.73 7.85
CA GLY A 17 -14.77 1.50 8.60
C GLY A 17 -13.71 0.60 7.95
N ALA A 18 -13.20 -0.39 8.69
CA ALA A 18 -12.17 -1.31 8.21
C ALA A 18 -12.55 -2.05 6.91
N GLY A 19 -13.82 -2.41 6.72
CA GLY A 19 -14.29 -3.06 5.50
C GLY A 19 -14.17 -2.18 4.24
N LEU A 20 -14.44 -0.87 4.36
CA LEU A 20 -14.27 0.07 3.24
C LEU A 20 -12.79 0.27 2.92
N LEU A 21 -11.94 0.37 3.93
CA LEU A 21 -10.49 0.46 3.74
C LEU A 21 -9.94 -0.79 3.04
N ALA A 22 -10.35 -1.98 3.50
CA ALA A 22 -9.99 -3.25 2.87
C ALA A 22 -10.45 -3.30 1.40
N GLN A 23 -11.69 -2.91 1.10
CA GLN A 23 -12.20 -2.86 -0.27
C GLN A 23 -11.33 -1.95 -1.17
N VAL A 24 -11.03 -0.73 -0.71
CA VAL A 24 -10.22 0.24 -1.48
C VAL A 24 -8.82 -0.31 -1.74
N LEU A 25 -8.17 -0.88 -0.72
CA LEU A 25 -6.83 -1.45 -0.81
C LEU A 25 -6.78 -2.67 -1.72
N VAL A 26 -7.66 -3.65 -1.53
CA VAL A 26 -7.73 -4.88 -2.35
C VAL A 26 -8.01 -4.51 -3.80
N SER A 27 -9.02 -3.65 -4.04
CA SER A 27 -9.33 -3.19 -5.40
C SER A 27 -8.12 -2.52 -6.05
N LYS A 28 -7.37 -1.68 -5.30
CA LYS A 28 -6.23 -0.96 -5.84
C LYS A 28 -5.07 -1.87 -6.19
N TYR A 29 -4.70 -2.76 -5.27
CA TYR A 29 -3.44 -3.50 -5.34
C TYR A 29 -3.62 -4.91 -5.92
N ALA A 30 -4.65 -5.66 -5.52
CA ALA A 30 -4.91 -7.01 -6.01
C ALA A 30 -5.67 -6.99 -7.35
N ASP A 31 -6.67 -6.12 -7.49
CA ASP A 31 -7.52 -6.07 -8.70
C ASP A 31 -7.06 -5.03 -9.73
N HIS A 32 -5.92 -4.35 -9.48
CA HIS A 32 -5.34 -3.34 -10.37
C HIS A 32 -6.33 -2.22 -10.77
N LEU A 33 -7.17 -1.78 -9.82
CA LEU A 33 -8.16 -0.72 -10.00
C LEU A 33 -7.67 0.61 -9.39
N PRO A 34 -7.05 1.51 -10.17
CA PRO A 34 -6.50 2.76 -9.69
C PRO A 34 -7.60 3.66 -9.10
N LEU A 35 -7.21 4.52 -8.14
CA LEU A 35 -8.16 5.25 -7.30
C LEU A 35 -9.11 6.17 -8.07
N HIS A 36 -8.71 6.74 -9.21
CA HIS A 36 -9.63 7.54 -10.04
C HIS A 36 -10.75 6.68 -10.67
N ARG A 37 -10.48 5.39 -10.98
CA ARG A 37 -11.51 4.46 -11.44
C ARG A 37 -12.43 4.06 -10.30
N GLN A 38 -11.89 3.90 -9.08
CA GLN A 38 -12.70 3.64 -7.89
C GLN A 38 -13.62 4.82 -7.56
N GLU A 39 -13.12 6.05 -7.59
CA GLU A 39 -13.91 7.29 -7.45
C GLU A 39 -15.12 7.29 -8.39
N ALA A 40 -14.91 7.03 -9.68
CA ALA A 40 -15.99 6.94 -10.66
C ALA A 40 -16.97 5.77 -10.40
N ILE A 41 -16.53 4.67 -9.76
CA ILE A 41 -17.41 3.56 -9.36
C ILE A 41 -18.28 3.98 -8.18
N PHE A 42 -17.70 4.56 -7.13
CA PHE A 42 -18.45 5.06 -5.98
C PHE A 42 -19.46 6.13 -6.39
N GLU A 43 -19.09 7.04 -7.28
CA GLU A 43 -19.99 8.06 -7.82
C GLU A 43 -21.20 7.46 -8.53
N ARG A 44 -21.01 6.40 -9.33
CA ARG A 44 -22.13 5.66 -9.96
C ARG A 44 -23.07 5.02 -8.93
N HIS A 45 -22.58 4.70 -7.74
CA HIS A 45 -23.38 4.20 -6.63
C HIS A 45 -23.95 5.32 -5.72
N GLY A 46 -23.77 6.59 -6.10
CA GLY A 46 -24.26 7.75 -5.35
C GLY A 46 -23.36 8.18 -4.18
N TYR A 47 -22.13 7.68 -4.11
CA TYR A 47 -21.17 8.01 -3.05
C TYR A 47 -20.06 8.91 -3.59
N ALA A 48 -20.00 10.16 -3.12
CA ALA A 48 -18.93 11.07 -3.44
C ALA A 48 -17.68 10.76 -2.59
N LEU A 49 -16.83 9.85 -3.10
CA LEU A 49 -15.50 9.57 -2.52
C LEU A 49 -14.43 10.15 -3.43
N SER A 50 -13.83 11.27 -3.02
CA SER A 50 -12.77 11.88 -3.82
C SER A 50 -11.51 11.03 -3.86
N ARG A 51 -10.79 11.08 -4.98
CA ARG A 51 -9.49 10.42 -5.14
C ARG A 51 -8.49 10.85 -4.08
N SER A 52 -8.47 12.12 -3.67
CA SER A 52 -7.56 12.61 -2.64
C SER A 52 -7.83 11.94 -1.29
N THR A 53 -9.10 11.89 -0.87
CA THR A 53 -9.49 11.19 0.37
C THR A 53 -9.13 9.71 0.32
N ALA A 54 -9.36 9.04 -0.81
CA ALA A 54 -8.94 7.64 -0.97
C ALA A 54 -7.41 7.47 -0.92
N CYS A 55 -6.63 8.41 -1.48
CA CYS A 55 -5.17 8.42 -1.35
C CYS A 55 -4.73 8.54 0.11
N ASP A 56 -5.32 9.47 0.86
CA ASP A 56 -5.01 9.69 2.28
C ASP A 56 -5.31 8.43 3.10
N TRP A 57 -6.43 7.76 2.82
CA TRP A 57 -6.79 6.49 3.47
C TRP A 57 -5.81 5.37 3.18
N VAL A 58 -5.34 5.25 1.93
CA VAL A 58 -4.30 4.27 1.57
C VAL A 58 -3.02 4.56 2.36
N GLY A 59 -2.62 5.82 2.47
CA GLY A 59 -1.45 6.22 3.27
C GLY A 59 -1.62 5.89 4.75
N ALA A 60 -2.78 6.19 5.34
CA ALA A 60 -3.07 5.90 6.74
C ALA A 60 -3.08 4.40 7.06
N CYS A 61 -3.41 3.54 6.08
CA CYS A 61 -3.36 2.09 6.27
C CYS A 61 -1.93 1.51 6.24
N ALA A 62 -0.94 2.26 5.75
CA ALA A 62 0.43 1.76 5.61
C ALA A 62 1.08 1.47 6.96
N GLU A 63 0.94 2.37 7.94
CA GLU A 63 1.53 2.22 9.27
C GLU A 63 0.97 1.00 10.02
N PRO A 64 -0.36 0.80 10.14
CA PRO A 64 -0.92 -0.38 10.81
C PRO A 64 -0.58 -1.72 10.13
N LEU A 65 -0.33 -1.72 8.82
CA LEU A 65 0.04 -2.93 8.07
C LEU A 65 1.55 -3.21 8.12
N PHE A 66 2.38 -2.23 8.46
CA PHE A 66 3.83 -2.37 8.46
C PHE A 66 4.36 -3.53 9.33
N PRO A 67 3.84 -3.80 10.54
CA PRO A 67 4.28 -4.95 11.33
C PRO A 67 4.06 -6.30 10.64
N VAL A 68 2.99 -6.44 9.85
CA VAL A 68 2.73 -7.65 9.07
C VAL A 68 3.82 -7.84 8.00
N VAL A 69 4.17 -6.76 7.29
CA VAL A 69 5.25 -6.76 6.29
C VAL A 69 6.60 -7.12 6.93
N GLN A 70 6.87 -6.64 8.15
CA GLN A 70 8.11 -7.01 8.87
C GLN A 70 8.18 -8.50 9.17
N VAL A 71 7.09 -9.11 9.65
CA VAL A 71 7.03 -10.55 9.92
C VAL A 71 7.19 -11.37 8.63
N MET A 72 6.55 -10.94 7.53
CA MET A 72 6.74 -11.58 6.22
C MET A 72 8.20 -11.51 5.75
N ARG A 73 8.87 -10.37 5.95
CA ARG A 73 10.28 -10.20 5.63
C ARG A 73 11.17 -11.13 6.46
N GLU A 74 10.92 -11.25 7.76
CA GLU A 74 11.65 -12.17 8.65
C GLU A 74 11.50 -13.64 8.21
N ARG A 75 10.31 -14.03 7.76
CA ARG A 75 10.04 -15.39 7.25
C ARG A 75 10.75 -15.66 5.95
N ILE A 76 10.70 -14.73 4.98
CA ILE A 76 11.44 -14.84 3.73
C ILE A 76 12.93 -15.03 4.01
N LEU A 77 13.49 -14.26 4.94
CA LEU A 77 14.89 -14.36 5.38
C LEU A 77 15.23 -15.71 6.03
N ALA A 78 14.30 -16.28 6.80
CA ALA A 78 14.49 -17.56 7.47
C ALA A 78 14.26 -18.78 6.56
N SER A 79 13.58 -18.62 5.42
CA SER A 79 13.17 -19.71 4.52
C SER A 79 14.34 -20.45 3.84
N GLY A 80 15.55 -19.88 3.86
CA GLY A 80 16.74 -20.41 3.20
C GLY A 80 16.72 -20.31 1.67
N TYR A 81 15.64 -19.77 1.08
CA TYR A 81 15.50 -19.55 -0.35
C TYR A 81 14.75 -18.25 -0.62
N VAL A 82 15.37 -17.32 -1.35
CA VAL A 82 14.75 -16.03 -1.69
C VAL A 82 14.78 -15.83 -3.19
N ASN A 83 13.60 -15.68 -3.80
CA ASN A 83 13.47 -15.08 -5.12
C ASN A 83 13.53 -13.56 -4.97
N ALA A 84 14.36 -12.91 -5.76
CA ALA A 84 14.42 -11.46 -5.85
C ALA A 84 14.31 -11.05 -7.32
N ASP A 85 13.42 -10.11 -7.61
CA ASP A 85 13.26 -9.53 -8.95
C ASP A 85 13.22 -7.99 -8.88
N GLU A 86 13.83 -7.35 -9.87
CA GLU A 86 13.97 -5.90 -9.98
C GLU A 86 13.11 -5.39 -11.14
N THR A 87 12.11 -4.55 -10.85
CA THR A 87 11.32 -3.87 -11.87
C THR A 87 11.62 -2.36 -11.87
N PRO A 88 12.22 -1.79 -12.94
CA PRO A 88 12.38 -0.35 -13.05
C PRO A 88 11.03 0.33 -13.29
N VAL A 89 10.77 1.41 -12.55
CA VAL A 89 9.54 2.19 -12.62
C VAL A 89 9.85 3.68 -12.76
N LEU A 90 8.98 4.41 -13.46
CA LEU A 90 9.09 5.86 -13.57
C LEU A 90 8.37 6.52 -12.39
N MET A 91 9.14 7.10 -11.47
CA MET A 91 8.62 7.88 -10.36
C MET A 91 8.48 9.35 -10.75
N GLN A 92 7.33 9.94 -10.43
CA GLN A 92 7.15 11.39 -10.53
C GLN A 92 7.90 12.08 -9.39
N THR A 93 8.71 13.10 -9.69
CA THR A 93 9.63 13.72 -8.72
C THR A 93 9.21 15.09 -8.24
N ASN A 94 8.08 15.60 -8.71
CA ASN A 94 7.83 17.05 -8.63
C ASN A 94 6.61 17.30 -7.81
N PHE A 95 6.84 18.00 -6.71
CA PHE A 95 5.84 18.86 -6.12
C PHE A 95 5.79 20.22 -6.85
N GLU A 96 6.84 20.63 -7.59
CA GLU A 96 6.88 21.87 -8.40
C GLU A 96 7.83 21.76 -9.63
N GLY A 97 7.42 21.20 -10.78
CA GLY A 97 8.24 21.32 -12.02
C GLY A 97 8.28 20.21 -13.08
N GLY A 98 7.50 19.13 -12.97
CA GLY A 98 7.24 18.22 -14.12
C GLY A 98 8.28 17.16 -14.53
N GLY A 99 9.38 16.94 -13.80
CA GLY A 99 10.32 15.81 -13.98
C GLY A 99 9.82 14.39 -13.62
N LYS A 100 10.59 13.40 -14.07
CA LYS A 100 10.46 11.97 -13.71
C LYS A 100 11.86 11.44 -13.42
N GLN A 101 11.98 10.54 -12.45
CA GLN A 101 13.21 9.78 -12.22
C GLN A 101 12.94 8.29 -12.34
N CYS A 102 13.96 7.55 -12.80
CA CYS A 102 13.92 6.10 -12.71
C CYS A 102 14.05 5.71 -11.24
N ALA A 103 13.18 4.81 -10.79
CA ALA A 103 13.20 4.17 -9.50
C ALA A 103 13.08 2.66 -9.70
N TRP A 104 13.26 1.90 -8.64
CA TRP A 104 13.34 0.45 -8.67
C TRP A 104 12.39 -0.13 -7.63
N LEU A 105 11.50 -1.00 -8.08
CA LEU A 105 10.66 -1.80 -7.20
C LEU A 105 11.26 -3.21 -7.14
N TRP A 106 11.76 -3.57 -5.98
CA TRP A 106 12.26 -4.91 -5.69
C TRP A 106 11.14 -5.75 -5.12
N GLY A 107 10.92 -6.93 -5.68
CA GLY A 107 10.03 -7.95 -5.12
C GLY A 107 10.84 -9.09 -4.53
N TYR A 108 10.59 -9.42 -3.26
CA TYR A 108 11.18 -10.55 -2.56
C TYR A 108 10.09 -11.56 -2.26
N ALA A 109 10.33 -12.82 -2.60
CA ALA A 109 9.40 -13.90 -2.33
C ALA A 109 10.12 -15.16 -1.88
N ASP A 110 9.52 -15.90 -0.96
CA ASP A 110 9.94 -17.26 -0.64
C ASP A 110 9.09 -18.29 -1.41
N ARG A 111 9.21 -19.57 -1.03
CA ARG A 111 8.38 -20.65 -1.59
C ARG A 111 7.06 -20.85 -0.83
N ASP A 112 6.98 -20.32 0.38
CA ASP A 112 5.85 -20.51 1.29
C ASP A 112 4.73 -19.47 1.04
N GLY A 113 4.99 -18.49 0.18
CA GLY A 113 4.01 -17.58 -0.38
C GLY A 113 4.09 -16.15 0.16
N ASP A 114 5.06 -15.86 1.04
CA ASP A 114 5.29 -14.50 1.52
C ASP A 114 5.95 -13.66 0.42
N VAL A 115 5.42 -12.47 0.17
CA VAL A 115 5.94 -11.51 -0.82
C VAL A 115 6.05 -10.12 -0.20
N VAL A 116 7.23 -9.52 -0.27
CA VAL A 116 7.52 -8.16 0.21
C VAL A 116 8.09 -7.32 -0.92
N TYR A 117 7.62 -6.08 -1.02
CA TYR A 117 8.13 -5.10 -1.97
C TYR A 117 8.95 -4.02 -1.27
N ASP A 118 10.04 -3.60 -1.91
CA ASP A 118 10.85 -2.47 -1.49
C ASP A 118 11.05 -1.49 -2.66
N PHE A 119 10.73 -0.23 -2.42
CA PHE A 119 10.84 0.84 -3.39
C PHE A 119 12.08 1.68 -3.15
N ARG A 120 12.95 1.79 -4.16
CA ARG A 120 14.22 2.51 -4.10
C ARG A 120 14.34 3.55 -5.20
N THR A 121 14.85 4.72 -4.87
CA THR A 121 15.12 5.81 -5.84
C THR A 121 16.54 5.74 -6.43
N SER A 122 17.35 4.76 -6.03
CA SER A 122 18.70 4.52 -6.55
C SER A 122 18.95 3.03 -6.76
N ARG A 123 19.79 2.71 -7.76
CA ARG A 123 20.23 1.34 -8.09
C ARG A 123 21.51 0.97 -7.35
N GLY A 124 21.49 1.16 -6.03
CA GLY A 124 22.62 0.81 -5.16
C GLY A 124 22.67 -0.69 -4.87
N ARG A 125 23.87 -1.19 -4.53
CA ARG A 125 24.08 -2.58 -4.09
C ARG A 125 23.44 -2.87 -2.71
N ASP A 126 22.90 -1.85 -2.05
CA ASP A 126 22.12 -1.94 -0.81
C ASP A 126 20.69 -2.48 -1.05
N GLY A 127 20.46 -3.13 -2.21
CA GLY A 127 19.22 -3.82 -2.55
C GLY A 127 18.81 -4.76 -1.41
N PRO A 128 17.56 -4.72 -0.94
CA PRO A 128 17.22 -5.23 0.38
C PRO A 128 17.57 -6.69 0.61
N LEU A 129 18.42 -6.89 1.62
CA LEU A 129 17.99 -7.38 2.92
C LEU A 129 18.32 -6.32 3.96
#